data_AF-A0A395CY41-F1
#
_entry.id   AF-A0A395CY41-F1
#
_cell.length_a   1.000
_cell.length_b   1.000
_cell.length_c   1.000
_cell.angle_alpha   90.00
_cell.angle_beta   90.00
_cell.angle_gamma   90.00
#
_symmetry.space_group_name_H-M   'P 1'
#
loop_
_entity.id
_entity.type
_entity.pdbx_description
1 polymer ?
#
loop_
_entity_poly.entity_id
_entity_poly.type
_entity_poly.pdbx_seq_one_letter_code
_entity_poly.pdbx_strand_id
1 'polypeptide(L)' 'MERRITLTDIDRPGEALEVDVIAADETSLTLAVPNTSVQFRLFRHGRNAPYQGSLGGRSFCFVPYAVESKKTVRK' A
#
# COMPACT_ATOMS: atom_id res chain seq x y z
N MET A 1 14.53 -3.42 8.88
CA MET A 1 13.59 -2.34 9.22
C MET A 1 12.21 -2.86 8.88
N GLU A 2 11.44 -3.29 9.87
CA GLU A 2 10.08 -3.81 9.66
C GLU A 2 9.14 -2.60 9.52
N ARG A 3 8.69 -2.32 8.30
CA ARG A 3 7.69 -1.26 8.04
C ARG A 3 6.37 -1.95 7.73
N ARG A 4 5.47 -2.01 8.70
CA ARG A 4 4.10 -2.49 8.45
C ARG A 4 3.31 -1.44 7.69
N ILE A 5 2.60 -1.87 6.65
CA ILE A 5 1.69 -1.02 5.87
C ILE A 5 0.32 -1.68 5.76
N THR A 6 -0.70 -0.86 5.53
CA THR A 6 -2.06 -1.32 5.28
C THR A 6 -2.38 -1.11 3.80
N LEU A 7 -2.76 -2.19 3.14
CA LEU A 7 -3.26 -2.20 1.77
C LEU A 7 -4.78 -2.26 1.80
N THR A 8 -5.47 -1.33 1.15
CA THR A 8 -6.94 -1.36 1.03
C THR A 8 -7.33 -2.00 -0.30
N ASP A 9 -8.17 -3.03 -0.26
CA ASP A 9 -8.70 -3.68 -1.47
C ASP A 9 -9.65 -2.72 -2.19
N ILE A 10 -9.40 -2.46 -3.48
CA ILE A 10 -10.21 -1.55 -4.30
C ILE A 10 -11.51 -2.23 -4.73
N ASP A 11 -11.45 -3.53 -5.00
CA ASP A 11 -12.58 -4.34 -5.44
C ASP A 11 -13.52 -4.64 -4.26
N ARG A 12 -13.01 -4.58 -3.03
CA ARG A 12 -13.76 -4.81 -1.78
C ARG A 12 -13.59 -3.64 -0.80
N PRO A 13 -14.35 -2.54 -0.97
CA PRO A 13 -14.27 -1.41 -0.08
C PRO A 13 -14.61 -1.83 1.37
N GLY A 14 -13.61 -1.77 2.26
CA GLY A 14 -13.71 -2.18 3.66
C GLY A 14 -12.83 -3.37 4.03
N GLU A 15 -12.30 -4.11 3.05
CA GLU A 15 -11.28 -5.14 3.29
C GLU A 15 -9.89 -4.49 3.25
N ALA A 16 -9.16 -4.55 4.36
CA ALA A 16 -7.80 -4.06 4.49
C ALA A 16 -6.87 -5.22 4.82
N LEU A 17 -5.71 -5.24 4.20
CA LEU A 17 -4.67 -6.24 4.39
C LEU A 17 -3.45 -5.57 5.02
N GLU A 18 -3.14 -5.97 6.25
CA GLU A 18 -1.90 -5.57 6.92
C GLU A 18 -0.75 -6.48 6.48
N VAL A 19 0.34 -5.86 6.05
CA VAL A 19 1.49 -6.55 5.48
C VAL A 19 2.78 -5.90 5.95
N ASP A 20 3.82 -6.71 6.13
CA ASP A 20 5.13 -6.23 6.56
C ASP A 20 6.02 -6.00 5.35
N VAL A 21 6.57 -4.80 5.18
CA VAL A 21 7.51 -4.49 4.10
C VAL A 21 8.88 -5.07 4.48
N ILE A 22 9.34 -6.04 3.69
CA ILE A 22 10.65 -6.68 3.85
C ILE A 22 11.73 -6.03 2.99
N ALA A 23 11.36 -5.44 1.86
CA ALA A 23 12.25 -4.64 1.02
C ALA A 23 11.47 -3.52 0.32
N ALA A 24 12.16 -2.42 0.01
CA ALA A 24 11.58 -1.29 -0.69
C ALA A 24 12.56 -0.79 -1.75
N ASP A 25 12.09 -0.76 -2.99
CA ASP A 25 12.75 -0.16 -4.15
C ASP A 25 12.03 1.14 -4.54
N GLU A 26 12.57 1.85 -5.53
CA GLU A 26 11.98 3.10 -6.02
C GLU A 26 10.59 2.88 -6.66
N THR A 27 10.35 1.72 -7.25
CA THR A 27 9.11 1.40 -8.01
C THR A 27 8.34 0.20 -7.46
N SER A 28 8.84 -0.47 -6.43
CA SER A 28 8.24 -1.70 -5.89
C SER A 28 8.51 -1.87 -4.40
N LEU A 29 7.59 -2.52 -3.70
CA LEU A 29 7.77 -3.01 -2.34
C LEU A 29 7.70 -4.52 -2.34
N THR A 30 8.58 -5.18 -1.60
CA THR A 30 8.43 -6.59 -1.30
C THR A 30 7.76 -6.70 0.07
N LEU A 31 6.62 -7.37 0.10
CA LEU A 31 5.75 -7.49 1.26
C LEU A 31 5.75 -8.94 1.74
N ALA A 32 5.85 -9.16 3.04
CA ALA A 32 5.57 -10.43 3.67
C ALA A 32 4.07 -10.54 3.92
N VAL A 33 3.51 -11.65 3.45
CA VAL A 33 2.14 -12.08 3.72
C VAL A 33 2.19 -13.46 4.39
N PRO A 34 1.11 -13.94 5.01
CA PRO A 34 1.12 -15.27 5.61
C PRO A 34 1.57 -16.33 4.59
N ASN A 35 2.65 -17.05 4.93
CA ASN A 35 3.24 -18.14 4.14
C ASN A 35 3.92 -17.76 2.82
N THR A 36 4.04 -16.48 2.45
CA THR A 36 4.77 -16.10 1.23
C THR A 36 5.23 -14.64 1.24
N SER A 37 6.04 -14.25 0.26
CA SER A 37 6.40 -12.86 0.01
C SER A 37 5.98 -12.47 -1.40
N VAL A 38 5.53 -11.23 -1.54
CA VAL A 38 4.86 -10.75 -2.73
C VAL A 38 5.39 -9.38 -3.13
N GLN A 39 5.60 -9.18 -4.43
CA GLN A 39 6.05 -7.89 -4.95
C GLN A 39 4.85 -7.01 -5.29
N PHE A 40 4.79 -5.85 -4.65
CA PHE A 40 3.78 -4.82 -4.84
C PHE A 40 4.37 -3.67 -5.65
N ARG A 41 3.91 -3.51 -6.89
CA ARG A 41 4.35 -2.39 -7.74
C ARG A 41 3.71 -1.09 -7.26
N LEU A 42 4.53 -0.05 -7.13
CA LEU A 42 4.10 1.27 -6.71
C LEU A 42 3.78 2.12 -7.93
N PHE A 43 2.51 2.16 -8.33
CA PHE A 43 2.06 3.09 -9.36
C PHE A 43 1.32 4.27 -8.71
N ARG A 44 1.68 5.51 -9.04
CA ARG A 44 0.92 6.68 -8.59
C ARG A 44 0.80 7.71 -9.71
N HIS A 45 -0.39 8.27 -9.88
CA HIS A 45 -0.67 9.31 -10.87
C HIS A 45 -0.23 10.72 -10.44
N GLY A 46 0.19 10.91 -9.19
CA GLY A 46 0.59 12.22 -8.68
C GLY A 46 1.23 12.14 -7.29
N ARG A 47 1.87 13.22 -6.85
CA ARG A 47 2.62 13.25 -5.58
C ARG A 47 1.76 13.04 -4.33
N ASN A 48 0.47 13.38 -4.40
CA ASN A 48 -0.50 13.22 -3.31
C ASN A 48 -1.53 12.11 -3.59
N ALA A 49 -1.35 11.32 -4.65
CA ALA A 49 -2.24 10.21 -4.95
C ALA A 49 -1.84 8.97 -4.11
N PRO A 50 -2.80 8.11 -3.72
CA PRO A 50 -2.47 6.79 -3.20
C PRO A 50 -1.62 6.02 -4.21
N TYR A 51 -0.68 5.22 -3.70
CA TYR A 51 -0.05 4.20 -4.53
C TYR A 51 -1.08 3.11 -4.84
N GLN A 52 -1.07 2.64 -6.07
CA GLN A 52 -1.89 1.55 -6.55
C GLN A 52 -0.98 0.43 -7.02
N GLY A 53 -1.39 -0.80 -6.77
CA GLY A 53 -0.68 -1.99 -7.20
C GLY A 53 -1.58 -3.20 -7.18
N SER A 54 -1.16 -4.25 -7.87
CA SER A 54 -1.89 -5.52 -7.90
C SER A 54 -1.17 -6.57 -7.08
N LEU A 55 -1.93 -7.32 -6.28
CA LEU A 55 -1.43 -8.45 -5.51
C LEU A 55 -2.34 -9.66 -5.71
N GLY A 56 -1.79 -10.78 -6.19
CA GLY A 56 -2.55 -12.03 -6.37
C GLY A 56 -3.78 -11.89 -7.29
N GLY A 57 -3.74 -10.98 -8.27
CA GLY A 57 -4.85 -10.70 -9.18
C GLY A 57 -5.89 -9.71 -8.65
N ARG A 58 -5.70 -9.14 -7.46
CA ARG A 58 -6.56 -8.08 -6.89
C ARG A 58 -5.85 -6.74 -6.89
N SER A 59 -6.63 -5.66 -6.93
CA SER A 59 -6.08 -4.30 -6.92
C SER A 59 -6.13 -3.72 -5.51
N PHE A 60 -5.00 -3.20 -5.03
CA PHE A 60 -4.90 -2.56 -3.72
C PHE A 60 -4.38 -1.14 -3.81
N CYS A 61 -4.84 -0.31 -2.88
CA CYS A 61 -4.33 1.03 -2.64
C CYS A 61 -3.48 1.06 -1.35
N PHE A 62 -2.37 1.79 -1.41
CA PHE A 62 -1.52 2.12 -0.28
C PHE A 62 -1.42 3.64 -0.12
N VAL A 63 -1.87 4.17 1.02
CA VAL A 63 -1.66 5.56 1.40
C VAL A 63 -0.50 5.62 2.39
N PRO A 64 0.66 6.18 2.01
CA PRO A 64 1.76 6.34 2.95
C PRO A 64 1.37 7.37 4.02
N TYR A 65 1.65 7.07 5.29
CA TYR A 65 1.34 7.95 6.44
C TYR A 65 1.78 9.41 6.27
N ALA A 66 2.87 9.66 5.53
CA ALA A 66 3.33 11.01 5.22
C ALA A 66 2.31 11.87 4.44
N VAL A 67 1.34 11.23 3.77
CA VAL A 67 0.24 11.89 3.04
C VAL A 67 -1.02 12.01 3.92
N GLU A 68 -1.18 11.15 4.93
CA GLU A 68 -2.33 11.19 5.85
C GLU A 68 -2.32 12.44 6.73
N SER A 69 -1.15 13.01 7.02
CA SER A 69 -1.01 14.29 7.74
C SER A 69 -1.59 15.52 7.02
N LYS A 70 -2.14 15.38 5.80
CA LYS A 70 -2.82 16.47 5.09
C LYS A 70 -4.33 16.32 4.93
N LYS A 71 -4.96 15.26 5.43
CA LYS A 71 -6.41 15.06 5.30
C LYS A 71 -7.21 15.18 6.61
N THR A 72 -6.61 15.77 7.65
CA THR A 72 -7.32 16.12 8.89
C THR A 72 -7.17 17.61 9.20
N VAL A 73 -7.70 18.49 8.36
CA VAL A 73 -8.39 19.73 8.77
C VAL A 73 -9.27 20.19 7.60
N ARG A 74 -10.54 19.80 7.59
CA ARG A 74 -11.60 20.75 7.22
C ARG A 74 -12.66 20.67 8.32
N LYS A 75 -12.73 21.77 9.06
CA LYS A 75 -13.76 22.13 10.03
C LYS A 75 -15.15 22.06 9.41
#